data_AF-A0A9X3IZS9-F1
#
_entry.id   AF-A0A9X3IZS9-F1
#
_cell.length_a   1.000
_cell.length_b   1.000
_cell.length_c   1.000
_cell.angle_alpha   90.00
_cell.angle_beta   90.00
_cell.angle_gamma   90.00
#
_symmetry.space_group_name_H-M   'P 1'
#
loop_
_entity.id
_entity.type
_entity.pdbx_description
1 polymer ?
#
loop_
_entity_poly.entity_id
_entity_poly.type
_entity_poly.pdbx_seq_one_letter_code
_entity_poly.pdbx_strand_id
1 'polypeptide(L)'
;MMFDELLALERTPLDPRVRSACAEALIARGDPRGRFLALDAELAATPTRPPRPLVYRPTSPAPQTEFGPRQAALDELARTLDPAWLARVGALSHRRLHPWTASKPASDPPVLLPGALRETDLGPLPAGVVLDNLAATRLQALRWALPGPVTEISVHGAGDEWNAWVPPLYWCTQHPRRRRWDIEHVVELRVPPPDRVRAIRLIRELTGCNLITARDRLDQLPCVLLETYDDSQVEAMLARVAAAGGLAAVRGDPDATGEAALLSEGASLLEGGDPTEVVLRADADHLEVRKFAIRWTGAHENERAHVLRSRWSWRDLPVDPAERIEAVRPVIEAVAAERRASFAACRFCHRLTPPEWRFEPDVCSSCAEKHLGVVH
;
A
#
# COMPACT_ATOMS: atom_id res chain seq x y z
N MET A 1 48.06 -2.89 -16.21
CA MET A 1 46.88 -3.27 -15.44
C MET A 1 45.68 -3.00 -16.32
N MET A 2 45.05 -4.06 -16.80
CA MET A 2 43.95 -3.99 -17.76
C MET A 2 42.67 -3.52 -17.08
N PHE A 3 41.78 -2.87 -17.85
CA PHE A 3 40.50 -2.32 -17.37
C PHE A 3 39.65 -3.35 -16.59
N ASP A 4 39.76 -4.63 -16.96
CA ASP A 4 39.04 -5.74 -16.31
C ASP A 4 39.54 -6.07 -14.89
N GLU A 5 40.82 -5.79 -14.57
CA GLU A 5 41.38 -6.01 -13.23
C GLU A 5 40.90 -4.94 -12.23
N LEU A 6 40.61 -3.72 -12.70
CA LEU A 6 40.06 -2.64 -11.89
C LEU A 6 38.56 -2.85 -11.58
N LEU A 7 37.79 -3.38 -12.54
CA LEU A 7 36.39 -3.76 -12.31
C LEU A 7 36.24 -4.95 -11.35
N ALA A 8 37.25 -5.84 -11.30
CA ALA A 8 37.29 -6.92 -10.31
C ALA A 8 37.57 -6.40 -8.88
N LEU A 9 38.34 -5.30 -8.75
CA LEU A 9 38.63 -4.65 -7.47
C LEU A 9 37.43 -3.90 -6.88
N GLU A 10 36.55 -3.32 -7.71
CA GLU A 10 35.30 -2.69 -7.25
C GLU A 10 34.30 -3.69 -6.64
N ARG A 11 34.43 -4.98 -6.95
CA ARG A 11 33.51 -6.03 -6.50
C ARG A 11 33.94 -6.75 -5.23
N THR A 12 35.07 -6.37 -4.64
CA THR A 12 35.62 -7.00 -3.43
C THR A 12 35.84 -5.93 -2.36
N PRO A 13 35.40 -6.12 -1.10
CA PRO A 13 35.65 -5.13 -0.05
C PRO A 13 37.17 -5.01 0.18
N LEU A 14 37.74 -3.89 -0.26
CA LEU A 14 39.14 -3.56 -0.04
C LEU A 14 39.33 -2.99 1.36
N ASP A 15 40.44 -3.36 1.98
CA ASP A 15 40.90 -2.73 3.22
C ASP A 15 40.97 -1.19 3.02
N PRO A 16 40.49 -0.38 3.99
CA PRO A 16 40.48 1.08 3.88
C PRO A 16 41.85 1.69 3.55
N ARG A 17 42.96 1.09 4.00
CA ARG A 17 44.32 1.57 3.69
C ARG A 17 44.70 1.31 2.24
N VAL A 18 44.27 0.17 1.69
CA VAL A 18 44.48 -0.18 0.28
C VAL A 18 43.64 0.76 -0.60
N ARG A 19 42.41 1.05 -0.20
CA ARG A 19 41.52 1.99 -0.91
C ARG A 19 42.10 3.42 -0.92
N SER A 20 42.64 3.88 0.21
CA SER A 20 43.34 5.18 0.31
C SER A 20 44.59 5.24 -0.59
N ALA A 21 45.42 4.19 -0.60
CA ALA A 21 46.60 4.14 -1.46
C ALA A 21 46.25 4.12 -2.97
N CYS A 22 45.16 3.45 -3.34
CA CYS A 22 44.64 3.49 -4.72
C CYS A 22 44.12 4.88 -5.10
N ALA A 23 43.44 5.58 -4.19
CA ALA A 23 42.98 6.95 -4.41
C ALA A 23 44.16 7.90 -4.69
N GLU A 24 45.20 7.84 -3.86
CA GLU A 24 46.42 8.65 -4.03
C GLU A 24 47.13 8.37 -5.36
N ALA A 25 47.28 7.09 -5.73
CA ALA A 25 47.91 6.70 -6.99
C ALA A 25 47.14 7.17 -8.22
N LEU A 26 45.79 7.22 -8.16
CA LEU A 26 44.94 7.74 -9.23
C LEU A 26 45.00 9.28 -9.31
N ILE A 27 44.98 9.97 -8.16
CA ILE A 27 45.15 11.44 -8.10
C ILE A 27 46.51 11.84 -8.69
N ALA A 28 47.59 11.13 -8.35
CA ALA A 28 48.93 11.41 -8.86
C ALA A 28 49.04 11.26 -10.39
N ARG A 29 48.14 10.48 -11.00
CA ARG A 29 48.05 10.29 -12.46
C ARG A 29 47.06 11.25 -13.14
N GLY A 30 46.44 12.16 -12.39
CA GLY A 30 45.43 13.10 -12.90
C GLY A 30 44.08 12.45 -13.18
N ASP A 31 43.80 11.26 -12.64
CA ASP A 31 42.53 10.57 -12.86
C ASP A 31 41.45 11.12 -11.90
N PRO A 32 40.31 11.65 -12.41
CA PRO A 32 39.29 12.26 -11.57
C PRO A 32 38.64 11.28 -10.58
N ARG A 33 38.71 9.96 -10.84
CA ARG A 33 38.19 8.92 -9.93
C ARG A 33 38.94 8.84 -8.62
N GLY A 34 40.22 9.23 -8.61
CA GLY A 34 41.00 9.27 -7.37
C GLY A 34 40.41 10.20 -6.32
N ARG A 35 39.78 11.32 -6.74
CA ARG A 35 39.10 12.24 -5.82
C ARG A 35 37.84 11.64 -5.21
N PHE A 36 37.09 10.84 -5.98
CA PHE A 36 35.91 10.15 -5.48
C PHE A 36 36.27 9.07 -4.45
N LEU A 37 37.31 8.28 -4.72
CA LEU A 37 37.80 7.26 -3.79
C LEU A 37 38.39 7.86 -2.50
N ALA A 38 39.02 9.03 -2.59
CA ALA A 38 39.52 9.75 -1.42
C ALA A 38 38.39 10.24 -0.51
N LEU A 39 37.33 10.82 -1.09
CA LEU A 39 36.16 11.30 -0.35
C LEU A 39 35.42 10.14 0.35
N ASP A 40 35.27 9.01 -0.34
CA ASP A 40 34.66 7.81 0.23
C ASP A 40 35.48 7.27 1.42
N ALA A 41 36.81 7.26 1.30
CA ALA A 41 37.70 6.85 2.39
C ALA A 41 37.65 7.82 3.60
N GLU A 42 37.55 9.13 3.37
CA GLU A 42 37.38 10.13 4.44
C GLU A 42 36.04 9.99 5.17
N LEU A 43 34.95 9.74 4.42
CA LEU A 43 33.63 9.50 5.00
C LEU A 43 33.61 8.23 5.86
N ALA A 44 34.25 7.15 5.39
CA ALA A 44 34.39 5.92 6.15
C ALA A 44 35.26 6.07 7.41
N ALA A 45 36.21 7.01 7.42
CA ALA A 45 37.10 7.26 8.55
C ALA A 45 36.50 8.18 9.64
N THR A 46 35.34 8.79 9.40
CA THR A 46 34.72 9.73 10.35
C THR A 46 33.97 8.98 11.46
N PRO A 47 34.38 9.07 12.74
CA PRO A 47 33.75 8.30 13.82
C PRO A 47 32.35 8.85 14.14
N THR A 48 31.31 8.04 13.88
CA THR A 48 29.94 8.35 14.30
C THR A 48 29.76 8.11 15.80
N ARG A 49 29.30 9.13 16.53
CA ARG A 49 28.99 9.03 17.97
C ARG A 49 27.78 8.09 18.16
N PRO A 50 27.86 7.02 18.96
CA PRO A 50 26.73 6.11 19.12
C PRO A 50 25.59 6.80 19.91
N PRO A 51 24.32 6.52 19.57
CA PRO A 51 23.19 7.03 20.35
C PRO A 51 23.16 6.38 21.75
N ARG A 52 22.73 7.15 22.75
CA ARG A 52 22.51 6.64 24.12
C ARG A 52 21.39 5.59 24.11
N PRO A 53 21.56 4.43 24.76
CA PRO A 53 20.49 3.44 24.86
C PRO A 53 19.39 3.95 25.80
N LEU A 54 18.14 3.97 25.32
CA LEU A 54 16.95 4.09 26.14
C LEU A 54 16.67 2.71 26.75
N VAL A 55 16.75 2.60 28.08
CA VAL A 55 16.40 1.39 28.82
C VAL A 55 14.91 1.42 29.14
N TYR A 56 14.13 0.58 28.47
CA TYR A 56 12.73 0.34 28.80
C TYR A 56 12.61 -0.72 29.91
N ARG A 57 11.93 -0.39 31.01
CA ARG A 57 11.53 -1.33 32.06
C ARG A 57 10.01 -1.54 31.97
N PRO A 58 9.51 -2.74 31.68
CA PRO A 58 8.08 -3.02 31.79
C PRO A 58 7.69 -3.11 33.27
N THR A 59 6.67 -2.33 33.65
CA THR A 59 6.02 -2.41 34.95
C THR A 59 4.71 -3.19 34.82
N SER A 60 4.75 -4.44 35.28
CA SER A 60 3.64 -5.37 35.61
C SER A 60 3.39 -6.54 34.64
N PRO A 61 3.12 -7.75 35.17
CA PRO A 61 2.72 -8.90 34.38
C PRO A 61 1.25 -8.77 33.93
N ALA A 62 0.98 -9.14 32.68
CA ALA A 62 -0.36 -9.19 32.12
C ALA A 62 -1.22 -10.28 32.79
N PRO A 63 -2.55 -10.09 32.91
CA PRO A 63 -3.44 -11.07 33.51
C PRO A 63 -3.64 -12.29 32.59
N GLN A 64 -3.57 -13.48 33.18
CA GLN A 64 -3.94 -14.73 32.52
C GLN A 64 -5.46 -14.73 32.31
N THR A 65 -5.91 -14.61 31.06
CA THR A 65 -7.31 -14.79 30.67
C THR A 65 -7.47 -16.08 29.87
N GLU A 66 -8.59 -16.76 30.08
CA GLU A 66 -8.90 -18.11 29.58
C GLU A 66 -9.04 -18.14 28.05
N PHE A 67 -8.22 -18.94 27.39
CA PHE A 67 -8.11 -19.04 25.92
C PHE A 67 -9.11 -19.99 25.25
N GLY A 68 -10.20 -20.39 25.93
CA GLY A 68 -11.10 -21.47 25.48
C GLY A 68 -11.65 -21.31 24.04
N PRO A 69 -12.26 -20.17 23.67
CA PRO A 69 -12.79 -19.96 22.32
C PRO A 69 -11.70 -19.78 21.26
N ARG A 70 -10.57 -19.17 21.65
CA ARG A 70 -9.43 -18.92 20.75
C ARG A 70 -8.73 -20.23 20.36
N GLN A 71 -8.54 -21.14 21.32
CA GLN A 71 -7.91 -22.43 21.05
C GLN A 71 -8.78 -23.29 20.14
N ALA A 72 -10.10 -23.30 20.34
CA ALA A 72 -11.03 -24.03 19.48
C ALA A 72 -11.02 -23.54 18.02
N ALA A 73 -10.91 -22.23 17.80
CA ALA A 73 -10.77 -21.65 16.45
C ALA A 73 -9.42 -22.01 15.80
N LEU A 74 -8.33 -21.98 16.57
CA LEU A 74 -7.01 -22.41 16.10
C LEU A 74 -6.98 -23.90 15.74
N ASP A 75 -7.67 -24.75 16.51
CA ASP A 75 -7.74 -26.20 16.29
C ASP A 75 -8.63 -26.57 15.08
N GLU A 76 -9.70 -25.81 14.80
CA GLU A 76 -10.49 -25.95 13.57
C GLU A 76 -9.69 -25.52 12.34
N LEU A 77 -8.97 -24.39 12.44
CA LEU A 77 -8.16 -23.89 11.33
C LEU A 77 -6.97 -24.82 11.02
N ALA A 78 -6.31 -25.36 12.05
CA ALA A 78 -5.23 -26.34 11.88
C ALA A 78 -5.67 -27.62 11.17
N ARG A 79 -6.98 -27.96 11.22
CA ARG A 79 -7.57 -29.08 10.46
C ARG A 79 -7.82 -28.74 9.00
N THR A 80 -7.95 -27.46 8.65
CA THR A 80 -8.19 -26.99 7.27
C THR A 80 -6.92 -26.64 6.50
N LEU A 81 -5.81 -26.37 7.22
CA LEU A 81 -4.52 -26.09 6.62
C LEU A 81 -3.78 -27.40 6.29
N ASP A 82 -3.06 -27.41 5.17
CA ASP A 82 -2.27 -28.57 4.75
C ASP A 82 -1.29 -29.00 5.86
N PRO A 83 -1.38 -30.25 6.37
CA PRO A 83 -0.47 -30.76 7.39
C PRO A 83 1.01 -30.66 6.99
N ALA A 84 1.32 -30.72 5.69
CA ALA A 84 2.70 -30.55 5.19
C ALA A 84 3.19 -29.09 5.33
N TRP A 85 2.30 -28.12 5.18
CA TRP A 85 2.59 -26.71 5.41
C TRP A 85 2.77 -26.41 6.90
N LEU A 86 1.86 -26.89 7.76
CA LEU A 86 1.97 -26.75 9.22
C LEU A 86 3.22 -27.45 9.78
N ALA A 87 3.59 -28.63 9.26
CA ALA A 87 4.80 -29.33 9.65
C ALA A 87 6.08 -28.57 9.24
N ARG A 88 6.07 -27.84 8.11
CA ARG A 88 7.19 -26.98 7.69
C ARG A 88 7.33 -25.75 8.60
N VAL A 89 6.22 -25.11 8.96
CA VAL A 89 6.20 -23.96 9.90
C VAL A 89 6.57 -24.40 11.33
N GLY A 90 6.09 -25.56 11.78
CA GLY A 90 6.42 -26.17 13.07
C GLY A 90 7.87 -26.65 13.18
N ALA A 91 8.43 -27.22 12.10
CA ALA A 91 9.84 -27.63 12.08
C ALA A 91 10.82 -26.44 12.15
N LEU A 92 10.39 -25.24 11.71
CA LEU A 92 11.16 -24.00 11.80
C LEU A 92 11.16 -23.41 13.22
N SER A 93 10.12 -23.67 14.04
CA SER A 93 10.00 -23.13 15.40
C SER A 93 10.75 -23.94 16.47
N HIS A 94 11.16 -25.18 16.17
CA HIS A 94 11.85 -26.06 17.12
C HIS A 94 13.39 -26.08 17.03
N ARG A 95 14.01 -25.37 16.07
CA ARG A 95 15.48 -25.20 16.09
C ARG A 95 15.87 -24.15 17.13
N ARG A 96 16.31 -24.61 18.31
CA ARG A 96 17.01 -23.77 19.30
C ARG A 96 18.24 -23.13 18.65
N LEU A 97 18.20 -21.82 18.42
CA LEU A 97 19.38 -21.02 18.13
C LEU A 97 19.98 -20.50 19.44
N HIS A 98 21.30 -20.59 19.55
CA HIS A 98 22.11 -20.06 20.64
C HIS A 98 21.89 -18.54 20.82
N PRO A 99 22.07 -18.00 22.04
CA PRO A 99 21.83 -16.58 22.31
C PRO A 99 22.77 -15.70 21.48
N TRP A 100 22.16 -14.81 20.72
CA TRP A 100 22.83 -13.79 19.93
C TRP A 100 23.41 -12.73 20.88
N THR A 101 24.71 -12.78 21.16
CA THR A 101 25.41 -11.67 21.83
C THR A 101 25.67 -10.57 20.81
N ALA A 102 24.97 -9.45 20.98
CA ALA A 102 25.10 -8.26 20.15
C ALA A 102 26.42 -7.54 20.42
N SER A 103 27.37 -7.66 19.50
CA SER A 103 28.51 -6.74 19.37
C SER A 103 29.06 -6.78 17.94
N LYS A 104 28.39 -6.08 17.02
CA LYS A 104 28.99 -5.66 15.75
C LYS A 104 28.42 -4.29 15.37
N PRO A 105 29.24 -3.26 15.14
CA PRO A 105 28.75 -1.94 14.77
C PRO A 105 28.25 -1.94 13.32
N ALA A 106 27.15 -1.20 13.11
CA ALA A 106 26.49 -1.03 11.83
C ALA A 106 27.23 0.00 10.97
N SER A 107 27.87 -0.48 9.90
CA SER A 107 28.29 0.33 8.76
C SER A 107 28.38 -0.60 7.56
N ASP A 108 27.25 -0.80 6.90
CA ASP A 108 27.09 -1.06 5.45
C ASP A 108 25.61 -1.46 5.20
N PRO A 109 24.91 -0.83 4.23
CA PRO A 109 23.59 -1.31 3.82
C PRO A 109 23.73 -2.65 3.07
N PRO A 110 22.82 -3.62 3.24
CA PRO A 110 22.91 -4.90 2.56
C PRO A 110 22.69 -4.71 1.05
N VAL A 111 23.70 -5.08 0.27
CA VAL A 111 23.60 -5.23 -1.19
C VAL A 111 22.80 -6.50 -1.48
N LEU A 112 21.64 -6.37 -2.12
CA LEU A 112 20.83 -7.49 -2.61
C LEU A 112 21.47 -8.06 -3.88
N LEU A 113 21.99 -9.29 -3.80
CA LEU A 113 22.39 -10.07 -4.98
C LEU A 113 21.13 -10.69 -5.64
N PRO A 114 21.07 -10.79 -6.99
CA PRO A 114 19.99 -11.48 -7.66
C PRO A 114 20.25 -12.99 -7.60
N GLY A 115 19.65 -13.65 -6.61
CA GLY A 115 19.68 -15.11 -6.46
C GLY A 115 18.70 -15.55 -5.37
N ALA A 116 17.70 -16.35 -5.76
CA ALA A 116 16.67 -17.01 -4.96
C ALA A 116 16.75 -16.80 -3.43
N LEU A 117 16.07 -15.78 -2.93
CA LEU A 117 15.80 -15.63 -1.50
C LEU A 117 14.69 -16.61 -1.10
N ARG A 118 14.94 -17.35 -0.02
CA ARG A 118 14.04 -18.38 0.51
C ARG A 118 13.09 -17.74 1.51
N GLU A 119 11.94 -18.37 1.73
CA GLU A 119 10.91 -18.04 2.72
C GLU A 119 11.44 -17.76 4.16
N THR A 120 12.70 -18.10 4.43
CA THR A 120 13.42 -17.95 5.70
C THR A 120 13.88 -16.54 6.06
N ASP A 121 13.77 -15.55 5.17
CA ASP A 121 14.21 -14.16 5.48
C ASP A 121 13.17 -13.37 6.28
N LEU A 122 11.94 -13.85 6.34
CA LEU A 122 11.00 -13.52 7.40
C LEU A 122 11.32 -14.49 8.55
N GLY A 123 11.87 -14.00 9.65
CA GLY A 123 11.99 -14.81 10.87
C GLY A 123 10.62 -15.46 11.18
N PRO A 124 10.57 -16.64 11.82
CA PRO A 124 9.31 -17.34 12.04
C PRO A 124 8.35 -16.44 12.82
N LEU A 125 7.32 -15.94 12.15
CA LEU A 125 6.25 -15.20 12.78
C LEU A 125 5.44 -16.16 13.66
N PRO A 126 4.98 -15.74 14.86
CA PRO A 126 4.08 -16.56 15.66
C PRO A 126 2.85 -16.96 14.83
N ALA A 127 2.43 -18.23 14.91
CA ALA A 127 1.32 -18.74 14.09
C ALA A 127 0.04 -17.89 14.27
N GLY A 128 -0.26 -17.44 15.49
CA GLY A 128 -1.40 -16.53 15.73
C GLY A 128 -1.28 -15.22 14.97
N VAL A 129 -0.10 -14.60 14.94
CA VAL A 129 0.17 -13.33 14.24
C VAL A 129 0.02 -13.50 12.72
N VAL A 130 0.45 -14.64 12.16
CA VAL A 130 0.25 -14.98 10.74
C VAL A 130 -1.22 -15.17 10.41
N LEU A 131 -1.98 -15.85 11.27
CA LEU A 131 -3.39 -16.13 11.04
C LEU A 131 -4.24 -14.86 11.15
N ASP A 132 -3.94 -14.02 12.12
CA ASP A 132 -4.60 -12.74 12.33
C ASP A 132 -4.29 -11.74 11.19
N ASN A 133 -3.25 -12.00 10.37
CA ASN A 133 -2.79 -11.14 9.28
C ASN A 133 -2.52 -11.93 8.00
N LEU A 134 -3.33 -12.95 7.73
CA LEU A 134 -3.09 -13.87 6.63
C LEU A 134 -3.08 -13.16 5.27
N ALA A 135 -3.95 -12.15 5.09
CA ALA A 135 -4.00 -11.31 3.91
C ALA A 135 -2.68 -10.53 3.69
N ALA A 136 -2.16 -9.90 4.75
CA ALA A 136 -0.88 -9.18 4.68
C ALA A 136 0.29 -10.11 4.36
N THR A 137 0.33 -11.28 5.00
CA THR A 137 1.37 -12.30 4.74
C THR A 137 1.35 -12.74 3.28
N ARG A 138 0.17 -13.02 2.74
CA ARG A 138 0.00 -13.46 1.34
C ARG A 138 0.37 -12.36 0.35
N LEU A 139 0.01 -11.09 0.61
CA LEU A 139 0.44 -9.96 -0.21
C LEU A 139 1.95 -9.77 -0.19
N GLN A 140 2.59 -9.97 0.97
CA GLN A 140 4.04 -9.81 1.08
C GLN A 140 4.80 -10.76 0.17
N ALA A 141 4.28 -11.98 -0.05
CA ALA A 141 4.85 -12.91 -1.02
C ALA A 141 4.74 -12.38 -2.46
N LEU A 142 3.67 -11.67 -2.79
CA LEU A 142 3.40 -11.13 -4.14
C LEU A 142 4.19 -9.85 -4.46
N ARG A 143 4.87 -9.23 -3.48
CA ARG A 143 5.65 -7.99 -3.72
C ARG A 143 6.67 -8.11 -4.85
N TRP A 144 7.22 -9.31 -5.06
CA TRP A 144 8.21 -9.59 -6.08
C TRP A 144 7.63 -9.69 -7.50
N ALA A 145 6.31 -9.69 -7.62
CA ALA A 145 5.60 -9.60 -8.89
C ALA A 145 5.39 -8.15 -9.35
N LEU A 146 5.58 -7.16 -8.46
CA LEU A 146 5.27 -5.76 -8.74
C LEU A 146 6.37 -5.06 -9.55
N PRO A 147 6.00 -4.11 -10.43
CA PRO A 147 6.96 -3.31 -11.19
C PRO A 147 7.66 -2.29 -10.28
N GLY A 148 8.96 -2.07 -10.54
CA GLY A 148 9.71 -0.96 -9.96
C GLY A 148 9.82 -0.99 -8.42
N PRO A 149 10.20 0.14 -7.78
CA PRO A 149 10.21 0.20 -6.33
C PRO A 149 8.78 -0.03 -5.81
N VAL A 150 8.64 -0.96 -4.87
CA VAL A 150 7.41 -1.15 -4.10
C VAL A 150 7.40 -0.05 -3.04
N THR A 151 6.50 0.91 -3.21
CA THR A 151 6.52 2.19 -2.48
C THR A 151 5.74 2.12 -1.18
N GLU A 152 4.66 1.33 -1.09
CA GLU A 152 3.79 1.33 0.09
C GLU A 152 3.15 -0.05 0.36
N ILE A 153 3.29 -0.53 1.59
CA ILE A 153 2.52 -1.66 2.13
C ILE A 153 1.67 -1.09 3.25
N SER A 154 0.38 -0.90 2.98
CA SER A 154 -0.55 -0.40 3.97
C SER A 154 -1.40 -1.57 4.43
N VAL A 155 -1.12 -2.04 5.65
CA VAL A 155 -1.90 -3.11 6.29
C VAL A 155 -2.95 -2.46 7.17
N HIS A 156 -4.22 -2.57 6.80
CA HIS A 156 -5.32 -2.00 7.57
C HIS A 156 -5.91 -3.06 8.49
N GLY A 157 -6.02 -2.74 9.77
CA GLY A 157 -6.47 -3.68 10.80
C GLY A 157 -5.38 -4.63 11.34
N ALA A 158 -4.11 -4.48 10.92
CA ALA A 158 -3.02 -5.17 11.60
C ALA A 158 -2.88 -4.64 13.02
N GLY A 159 -3.04 -5.52 14.00
CA GLY A 159 -2.77 -5.20 15.40
C GLY A 159 -1.31 -4.76 15.61
N ASP A 160 -1.06 -3.96 16.65
CA ASP A 160 0.26 -3.43 16.99
C ASP A 160 1.37 -4.51 17.07
N GLU A 161 0.98 -5.75 17.38
CA GLU A 161 1.88 -6.90 17.39
C GLU A 161 2.46 -7.20 16.00
N TRP A 162 1.65 -7.26 14.93
CA TRP A 162 2.13 -7.50 13.57
C TRP A 162 3.19 -6.46 13.18
N ASN A 163 2.93 -5.20 13.54
CA ASN A 163 3.80 -4.08 13.20
C ASN A 163 5.14 -4.13 13.93
N ALA A 164 5.18 -4.73 15.13
CA ALA A 164 6.41 -4.93 15.90
C ALA A 164 7.32 -6.04 15.32
N TRP A 165 6.75 -7.00 14.59
CA TRP A 165 7.49 -8.16 14.05
C TRP A 165 7.99 -7.96 12.62
N VAL A 166 7.36 -7.08 11.82
CA VAL A 166 7.81 -6.78 10.46
C VAL A 166 8.90 -5.69 10.51
N PRO A 167 10.15 -5.98 10.09
CA PRO A 167 11.26 -5.04 10.24
C PRO A 167 10.99 -3.64 9.66
N PRO A 168 11.49 -2.56 10.30
CA PRO A 168 11.33 -1.17 9.85
C PRO A 168 11.71 -0.89 8.39
N LEU A 169 12.60 -1.71 7.80
CA LEU A 169 12.98 -1.63 6.38
C LEU A 169 11.85 -1.96 5.40
N TYR A 170 10.70 -2.42 5.89
CA TYR A 170 9.49 -2.69 5.12
C TYR A 170 8.40 -1.63 5.32
N TRP A 171 8.70 -0.56 6.05
CA TRP A 171 7.81 0.57 6.29
C TRP A 171 8.30 1.77 5.50
N CYS A 172 7.51 2.26 4.54
CA CYS A 172 7.62 3.66 4.14
C CYS A 172 6.65 4.49 4.99
N THR A 173 7.03 5.74 5.27
CA THR A 173 6.54 6.61 6.34
C THR A 173 5.01 6.63 6.51
N GLN A 174 4.53 6.27 7.70
CA GLN A 174 3.20 6.68 8.18
C GLN A 174 3.10 8.21 8.07
N HIS A 175 2.30 8.71 7.12
CA HIS A 175 1.90 10.11 7.20
C HIS A 175 1.04 10.30 8.46
N PRO A 176 1.27 11.37 9.26
CA PRO A 176 0.44 11.64 10.42
C PRO A 176 -0.99 11.84 9.93
N ARG A 177 -1.89 10.95 10.39
CA ARG A 177 -3.34 10.95 10.16
C ARG A 177 -3.87 12.39 10.18
N ARG A 178 -4.07 12.99 9.01
CA ARG A 178 -5.05 14.08 8.89
C ARG A 178 -6.39 13.38 8.98
N ARG A 179 -7.11 13.57 10.09
CA ARG A 179 -8.50 13.15 10.25
C ARG A 179 -9.31 13.86 9.17
N ARG A 180 -9.44 13.24 8.01
CA ARG A 180 -10.39 13.61 6.96
C ARG A 180 -11.71 12.95 7.35
N TRP A 181 -12.80 13.68 7.15
CA TRP A 181 -14.13 13.22 7.52
C TRP A 181 -14.58 12.24 6.42
N ASP A 182 -14.50 10.94 6.68
CA ASP A 182 -14.79 9.85 5.74
C ASP A 182 -16.30 9.55 5.67
N ILE A 183 -17.05 10.16 4.74
CA ILE A 183 -18.49 9.92 4.57
C ILE A 183 -18.72 8.43 4.23
N GLU A 184 -19.28 7.65 5.15
CA GLU A 184 -19.48 6.20 5.00
C GLU A 184 -20.71 5.84 4.14
N HIS A 185 -21.72 6.72 4.08
CA HIS A 185 -22.98 6.41 3.40
C HIS A 185 -23.45 7.53 2.47
N VAL A 186 -23.73 7.15 1.22
CA VAL A 186 -24.40 7.98 0.22
C VAL A 186 -25.76 7.37 -0.10
N VAL A 187 -26.84 8.08 0.20
CA VAL A 187 -28.21 7.64 -0.11
C VAL A 187 -28.65 8.26 -1.43
N GLU A 188 -29.02 7.42 -2.40
CA GLU A 188 -29.43 7.85 -3.74
C GLU A 188 -30.89 7.53 -4.00
N LEU A 189 -31.62 8.52 -4.52
CA LEU A 189 -32.94 8.30 -5.10
C LEU A 189 -32.76 7.63 -6.46
N ARG A 190 -33.35 6.43 -6.64
CA ARG A 190 -33.30 5.68 -7.90
C ARG A 190 -34.62 5.75 -8.66
N VAL A 191 -35.72 5.61 -7.93
CA VAL A 191 -37.08 5.73 -8.48
C VAL A 191 -37.79 6.81 -7.68
N PRO A 192 -38.29 7.88 -8.33
CA PRO A 192 -38.98 8.93 -7.62
C PRO A 192 -40.42 8.51 -7.32
N PRO A 193 -41.10 9.19 -6.37
CA PRO A 193 -42.56 9.12 -6.26
C PRO A 193 -43.26 9.35 -7.62
N PRO A 194 -44.41 8.69 -7.88
CA PRO A 194 -45.11 8.79 -9.16
C PRO A 194 -45.59 10.21 -9.49
N ASP A 195 -45.83 11.02 -8.46
CA ASP A 195 -46.15 12.45 -8.61
C ASP A 195 -44.85 13.28 -8.58
N ARG A 196 -44.54 13.92 -9.70
CA ARG A 196 -43.36 14.78 -9.88
C ARG A 196 -43.32 15.94 -8.88
N VAL A 197 -44.47 16.54 -8.54
CA VAL A 197 -44.53 17.64 -7.56
C VAL A 197 -44.18 17.12 -6.18
N ARG A 198 -44.67 15.92 -5.83
CA ARG A 198 -44.34 15.24 -4.56
C ARG A 198 -42.86 14.86 -4.50
N ALA A 199 -42.28 14.38 -5.59
CA ALA A 199 -40.86 14.05 -5.68
C ALA A 199 -39.95 15.28 -5.48
N ILE A 200 -40.27 16.40 -6.14
CA ILE A 200 -39.52 17.66 -5.96
C ILE A 200 -39.63 18.15 -4.51
N ARG A 201 -40.83 18.11 -3.93
CA ARG A 201 -41.04 18.49 -2.52
C ARG A 201 -40.21 17.63 -1.57
N LEU A 202 -40.21 16.31 -1.78
CA LEU A 202 -39.40 15.37 -1.01
C LEU A 202 -37.91 15.73 -1.09
N ILE A 203 -37.35 15.93 -2.29
CA ILE A 203 -35.93 16.27 -2.46
C ILE A 203 -35.58 17.55 -1.70
N ARG A 204 -36.42 18.59 -1.78
CA ARG A 204 -36.22 19.85 -1.03
C ARG A 204 -36.26 19.66 0.47
N GLU A 205 -37.24 18.90 0.98
CA GLU A 205 -37.38 18.63 2.41
C GLU A 205 -36.20 17.83 2.99
N LEU A 206 -35.57 16.97 2.17
CA LEU A 206 -34.44 16.14 2.59
C LEU A 206 -33.10 16.86 2.46
N THR A 207 -32.90 17.64 1.40
CA THR A 207 -31.60 18.25 1.06
C THR A 207 -31.50 19.74 1.41
N GLY A 208 -32.61 20.40 1.72
CA GLY A 208 -32.67 21.85 1.92
C GLY A 208 -32.49 22.69 0.64
N CYS A 209 -32.40 22.07 -0.54
CA CYS A 209 -32.17 22.81 -1.78
C CYS A 209 -33.41 23.60 -2.27
N ASN A 210 -33.18 24.55 -3.17
CA ASN A 210 -34.25 25.34 -3.78
C ASN A 210 -35.05 24.54 -4.83
N LEU A 211 -36.14 25.12 -5.34
CA LEU A 211 -37.05 24.47 -6.28
C LEU A 211 -36.38 24.07 -7.60
N ILE A 212 -35.50 24.91 -8.14
CA ILE A 212 -34.83 24.66 -9.42
C ILE A 212 -33.85 23.51 -9.25
N THR A 213 -32.99 23.56 -8.22
CA THR A 213 -32.03 22.49 -7.93
C THR A 213 -32.70 21.15 -7.67
N ALA A 214 -33.83 21.13 -6.96
CA ALA A 214 -34.58 19.91 -6.70
C ALA A 214 -35.19 19.30 -7.98
N ARG A 215 -35.71 20.14 -8.88
CA ARG A 215 -36.19 19.71 -10.19
C ARG A 215 -35.05 19.13 -11.03
N ASP A 216 -33.92 19.83 -11.09
CA ASP A 216 -32.78 19.41 -11.91
C ASP A 216 -32.18 18.09 -11.38
N ARG A 217 -32.11 17.91 -10.05
CA ARG A 217 -31.73 16.61 -9.44
C ARG A 217 -32.72 15.49 -9.81
N LEU A 218 -34.02 15.77 -9.76
CA LEU A 218 -35.04 14.79 -10.14
C LEU A 218 -34.94 14.37 -11.61
N ASP A 219 -34.55 15.28 -12.49
CA ASP A 219 -34.35 14.99 -13.91
C ASP A 219 -33.05 14.21 -14.19
N GLN A 220 -32.17 14.09 -13.18
CA GLN A 220 -30.86 13.42 -13.23
C GLN A 220 -30.79 12.19 -12.31
N LEU A 221 -31.76 11.29 -12.39
CA LEU A 221 -31.73 10.06 -11.60
C LEU A 221 -30.67 9.06 -12.12
N PRO A 222 -29.97 8.34 -11.23
CA PRO A 222 -30.04 8.42 -9.77
C PRO A 222 -29.38 9.69 -9.21
N CYS A 223 -29.98 10.31 -8.18
CA CYS A 223 -29.46 11.55 -7.58
C CYS A 223 -29.22 11.40 -6.06
N VAL A 224 -28.17 12.05 -5.55
CA VAL A 224 -27.80 12.00 -4.13
C VAL A 224 -28.76 12.82 -3.26
N LEU A 225 -29.29 12.19 -2.21
CA LEU A 225 -30.18 12.79 -1.22
C LEU A 225 -29.46 13.12 0.09
N LEU A 226 -28.53 12.27 0.52
CA LEU A 226 -27.85 12.39 1.80
C LEU A 226 -26.44 11.83 1.70
N GLU A 227 -25.52 12.51 2.36
CA GLU A 227 -24.16 12.09 2.62
C GLU A 227 -23.96 12.14 4.13
N THR A 228 -23.78 10.98 4.78
CA THR A 228 -23.70 10.89 6.25
C THR A 228 -22.85 9.72 6.72
N TYR A 229 -22.54 9.72 8.01
CA TYR A 229 -21.83 8.70 8.79
C TYR A 229 -22.76 7.92 9.71
N ASP A 230 -24.00 8.38 9.82
CA ASP A 230 -24.93 7.91 10.83
C ASP A 230 -25.94 6.96 10.17
N ASP A 231 -25.78 5.66 10.44
CA ASP A 231 -26.71 4.61 10.01
C ASP A 231 -28.16 4.97 10.33
N SER A 232 -28.41 5.64 11.47
CA SER A 232 -29.77 6.03 11.86
C SER A 232 -30.36 7.10 10.92
N GLN A 233 -29.51 8.00 10.39
CA GLN A 233 -29.92 8.97 9.38
C GLN A 233 -30.16 8.29 8.02
N VAL A 234 -29.36 7.28 7.67
CA VAL A 234 -29.55 6.47 6.47
C VAL A 234 -30.90 5.75 6.51
N GLU A 235 -31.18 5.02 7.60
CA GLU A 235 -32.44 4.31 7.78
C GLU A 235 -33.64 5.26 7.76
N ALA A 236 -33.56 6.38 8.48
CA ALA A 236 -34.61 7.41 8.47
C ALA A 236 -34.83 8.00 7.06
N MET A 237 -33.76 8.20 6.29
CA MET A 237 -33.82 8.69 4.92
C MET A 237 -34.51 7.70 3.99
N LEU A 238 -34.12 6.42 4.04
CA LEU A 238 -34.75 5.35 3.26
C LEU A 238 -36.24 5.21 3.60
N ALA A 239 -36.60 5.23 4.88
CA ALA A 239 -37.98 5.14 5.34
C ALA A 239 -38.83 6.31 4.82
N ARG A 240 -38.29 7.54 4.83
CA ARG A 240 -39.00 8.72 4.29
C ARG A 240 -39.22 8.64 2.79
N VAL A 241 -38.23 8.16 2.03
CA VAL A 241 -38.38 7.99 0.58
C VAL A 241 -39.41 6.90 0.26
N ALA A 242 -39.37 5.78 0.97
CA ALA A 242 -40.33 4.69 0.81
C ALA A 242 -41.77 5.15 1.14
N ALA A 243 -41.97 5.90 2.23
CA ALA A 243 -43.28 6.45 2.60
C ALA A 243 -43.84 7.45 1.57
N ALA A 244 -42.98 8.09 0.79
CA ALA A 244 -43.37 8.95 -0.32
C ALA A 244 -43.73 8.16 -1.60
N GLY A 245 -43.51 6.85 -1.62
CA GLY A 245 -43.69 5.99 -2.79
C GLY A 245 -42.51 5.99 -3.75
N GLY A 246 -41.32 6.43 -3.30
CA GLY A 246 -40.07 6.33 -4.05
C GLY A 246 -39.23 5.12 -3.63
N LEU A 247 -38.17 4.83 -4.40
CA LEU A 247 -37.13 3.86 -4.07
C LEU A 247 -35.80 4.60 -3.94
N ALA A 248 -35.23 4.61 -2.74
CA ALA A 248 -33.85 4.98 -2.51
C ALA A 248 -33.04 3.71 -2.21
N ALA A 249 -31.76 3.76 -2.57
CA ALA A 249 -30.80 2.78 -2.14
C ALA A 249 -29.68 3.51 -1.41
N VAL A 250 -29.19 2.93 -0.31
CA VAL A 250 -27.82 3.23 0.08
C VAL A 250 -26.99 2.76 -1.09
N ARG A 251 -26.14 3.63 -1.64
CA ARG A 251 -25.06 3.18 -2.49
C ARG A 251 -24.09 2.42 -1.58
N GLY A 252 -24.45 1.18 -1.22
CA GLY A 252 -23.50 0.16 -0.81
C GLY A 252 -22.71 -0.11 -2.07
N ASP A 253 -21.53 0.50 -2.15
CA ASP A 253 -20.86 0.73 -3.41
C ASP A 253 -20.49 -0.64 -4.03
N PRO A 254 -21.20 -1.10 -5.10
CA PRO A 254 -20.84 -2.34 -5.77
C PRO A 254 -19.51 -2.18 -6.53
N ASP A 255 -19.07 -0.92 -6.70
CA ASP A 255 -17.82 -0.51 -7.32
C ASP A 255 -16.90 0.20 -6.34
N ALA A 256 -17.03 -0.08 -5.04
CA ALA A 256 -16.07 0.05 -3.96
C ALA A 256 -14.75 0.81 -4.24
N THR A 257 -14.75 2.02 -4.82
CA THR A 257 -13.54 2.54 -5.53
C THR A 257 -12.89 3.65 -4.75
N GLY A 258 -13.61 4.24 -3.79
CA GLY A 258 -13.04 5.15 -2.81
C GLY A 258 -12.10 4.43 -1.83
N GLU A 259 -11.20 5.20 -1.24
CA GLU A 259 -10.23 4.74 -0.24
C GLU A 259 -10.92 3.96 0.91
N ALA A 260 -12.05 4.43 1.45
CA ALA A 260 -12.77 3.75 2.53
C ALA A 260 -13.16 2.29 2.21
N ALA A 261 -13.47 1.98 0.95
CA ALA A 261 -13.78 0.63 0.51
C ALA A 261 -12.57 -0.28 0.32
N LEU A 262 -11.44 0.33 -0.05
CA LEU A 262 -10.17 -0.35 -0.13
C LEU A 262 -9.68 -0.78 1.26
N LEU A 263 -10.01 0.04 2.26
CA LEU A 263 -9.60 -0.11 3.65
C LEU A 263 -10.64 -0.83 4.53
N SER A 264 -11.50 -1.68 3.94
CA SER A 264 -12.39 -2.55 4.72
C SER A 264 -11.59 -3.29 5.79
N GLU A 265 -12.11 -3.40 7.02
CA GLU A 265 -11.42 -4.08 8.12
C GLU A 265 -10.90 -5.47 7.70
N GLY A 266 -9.60 -5.70 7.89
CA GLY A 266 -8.94 -6.96 7.54
C GLY A 266 -8.40 -7.04 6.10
N ALA A 267 -8.58 -5.99 5.28
CA ALA A 267 -7.93 -5.89 3.99
C ALA A 267 -6.53 -5.26 4.09
N SER A 268 -5.60 -5.81 3.33
CA SER A 268 -4.25 -5.31 3.16
C SER A 268 -4.08 -4.76 1.74
N LEU A 269 -3.22 -3.76 1.58
CA LEU A 269 -2.98 -3.08 0.33
C LEU A 269 -1.47 -2.98 0.04
N LEU A 270 -1.09 -3.20 -1.21
CA LEU A 270 0.27 -3.12 -1.69
C LEU A 270 0.32 -2.34 -3.00
N GLU A 271 1.05 -1.23 -3.01
CA GLU A 271 1.23 -0.38 -4.19
C GLU A 271 2.57 -0.66 -4.87
N GLY A 272 2.56 -0.77 -6.21
CA GLY A 272 3.76 -0.98 -7.02
C GLY A 272 3.89 0.07 -8.13
N GLY A 273 5.13 0.54 -8.34
CA GLY A 273 5.49 1.54 -9.34
C GLY A 273 5.87 2.91 -8.74
N ASP A 274 6.56 3.73 -9.53
CA ASP A 274 6.84 5.14 -9.21
C ASP A 274 6.65 6.01 -10.48
N PRO A 275 5.52 6.72 -10.61
CA PRO A 275 4.36 6.77 -9.68
C PRO A 275 3.62 5.43 -9.60
N THR A 276 2.72 5.26 -8.62
CA THR A 276 1.95 4.02 -8.45
C THR A 276 1.23 3.62 -9.76
N GLU A 277 1.53 2.40 -10.23
CA GLU A 277 0.99 1.85 -11.47
C GLU A 277 -0.15 0.84 -11.19
N VAL A 278 0.08 0.00 -10.19
CA VAL A 278 -0.75 -1.16 -9.85
C VAL A 278 -0.93 -1.24 -8.34
N VAL A 279 -2.10 -1.69 -7.93
CA VAL A 279 -2.46 -1.88 -6.52
C VAL A 279 -2.95 -3.30 -6.34
N LEU A 280 -2.32 -4.04 -5.43
CA LEU A 280 -2.84 -5.31 -4.95
C LEU A 280 -3.61 -5.07 -3.67
N ARG A 281 -4.84 -5.58 -3.61
CA ARG A 281 -5.62 -5.63 -2.39
C ARG A 281 -5.90 -7.07 -2.06
N ALA A 282 -5.81 -7.44 -0.79
CA ALA A 282 -6.23 -8.75 -0.36
C ALA A 282 -6.99 -8.69 0.95
N ASP A 283 -7.97 -9.56 1.07
CA ASP A 283 -8.63 -9.89 2.32
C ASP A 283 -8.38 -11.38 2.65
N ALA A 284 -9.12 -11.92 3.63
CA ALA A 284 -8.99 -13.31 4.05
C ALA A 284 -9.29 -14.32 2.92
N ASP A 285 -10.16 -13.95 1.98
CA ASP A 285 -10.78 -14.83 0.99
C ASP A 285 -10.36 -14.53 -0.45
N HIS A 286 -9.96 -13.29 -0.74
CA HIS A 286 -9.70 -12.81 -2.09
C HIS A 286 -8.38 -12.07 -2.25
N LEU A 287 -7.86 -12.15 -3.47
CA LEU A 287 -6.83 -11.28 -4.02
C LEU A 287 -7.42 -10.47 -5.17
N GLU A 288 -7.21 -9.16 -5.16
CA GLU A 288 -7.61 -8.22 -6.19
C GLU A 288 -6.37 -7.54 -6.78
N VAL A 289 -6.32 -7.45 -8.11
CA VAL A 289 -5.39 -6.60 -8.84
C VAL A 289 -6.20 -5.42 -9.38
N ARG A 290 -5.78 -4.20 -9.03
CA ARG A 290 -6.44 -2.96 -9.42
C ARG A 290 -5.44 -2.04 -10.14
N LYS A 291 -5.94 -1.26 -11.09
CA LYS A 291 -5.19 -0.17 -11.72
C LYS A 291 -5.27 1.07 -10.84
N PHE A 292 -4.13 1.71 -10.57
CA PHE A 292 -4.14 2.98 -9.85
C PHE A 292 -4.81 4.07 -10.70
N ALA A 293 -5.70 4.83 -10.07
CA ALA A 293 -6.35 6.00 -10.61
C ALA A 293 -6.58 7.02 -9.49
N ILE A 294 -7.00 8.21 -9.87
CA ILE A 294 -7.41 9.25 -8.95
C ILE A 294 -8.75 9.77 -9.42
N ARG A 295 -9.68 9.98 -8.49
CA ARG A 295 -10.96 10.64 -8.72
C ARG A 295 -10.90 12.03 -8.09
N TRP A 296 -11.18 13.06 -8.86
CA TRP A 296 -11.33 14.41 -8.35
C TRP A 296 -12.73 14.57 -7.76
N THR A 297 -12.82 14.86 -6.46
CA THR A 297 -14.09 15.13 -5.76
C THR A 297 -14.31 16.63 -5.53
N GLY A 298 -13.29 17.46 -5.78
CA GLY A 298 -13.40 18.92 -5.81
C GLY A 298 -12.29 19.55 -6.65
N ALA A 299 -12.26 20.89 -6.71
CA ALA A 299 -11.28 21.64 -7.50
C ALA A 299 -9.83 21.41 -7.07
N HIS A 300 -9.63 21.07 -5.79
CA HIS A 300 -8.32 20.81 -5.18
C HIS A 300 -8.32 19.53 -4.36
N GLU A 301 -9.40 18.75 -4.44
CA GLU A 301 -9.58 17.54 -3.64
C GLU A 301 -9.64 16.34 -4.56
N ASN A 302 -8.74 15.41 -4.28
CA ASN A 302 -8.70 14.15 -4.95
C ASN A 302 -8.72 13.00 -3.95
N GLU A 303 -9.17 11.86 -4.45
CA GLU A 303 -9.26 10.60 -3.75
C GLU A 303 -8.58 9.54 -4.58
N ARG A 304 -7.84 8.65 -3.91
CA ARG A 304 -7.31 7.45 -4.55
C ARG A 304 -8.51 6.64 -5.03
N ALA A 305 -8.56 6.43 -6.35
CA ALA A 305 -9.57 5.58 -6.99
C ALA A 305 -8.85 4.37 -7.57
N HIS A 306 -9.31 3.16 -7.30
CA HIS A 306 -8.66 1.98 -7.87
C HIS A 306 -9.62 1.21 -8.74
N VAL A 307 -9.27 1.01 -10.01
CA VAL A 307 -10.14 0.33 -10.96
C VAL A 307 -9.85 -1.16 -10.90
N LEU A 308 -10.80 -1.96 -10.42
CA LEU A 308 -10.66 -3.42 -10.38
C LEU A 308 -10.38 -3.98 -11.78
N ARG A 309 -9.38 -4.84 -11.89
CA ARG A 309 -8.98 -5.48 -13.16
C ARG A 309 -9.12 -6.98 -13.09
N SER A 310 -8.80 -7.58 -11.96
CA SER A 310 -9.01 -9.01 -11.72
C SER A 310 -9.19 -9.29 -10.24
N ARG A 311 -9.91 -10.36 -9.94
CA ARG A 311 -10.17 -10.85 -8.59
C ARG A 311 -10.14 -12.37 -8.61
N TRP A 312 -9.48 -12.96 -7.61
CA TRP A 312 -9.42 -14.40 -7.40
C TRP A 312 -9.83 -14.73 -5.97
N SER A 313 -10.46 -15.89 -5.77
CA SER A 313 -10.43 -16.50 -4.45
C SER A 313 -9.04 -17.05 -4.19
N TRP A 314 -8.54 -16.93 -2.96
CA TRP A 314 -7.29 -17.59 -2.56
C TRP A 314 -7.33 -19.11 -2.76
N ARG A 315 -8.53 -19.71 -2.77
CA ARG A 315 -8.73 -21.15 -3.01
C ARG A 315 -8.49 -21.55 -4.47
N ASP A 316 -8.67 -20.62 -5.41
CA ASP A 316 -8.49 -20.87 -6.85
C ASP A 316 -7.03 -20.64 -7.29
N LEU A 317 -6.21 -20.05 -6.41
CA LEU A 317 -4.80 -19.80 -6.66
C LEU A 317 -3.94 -20.95 -6.16
N PRO A 318 -2.75 -21.19 -6.77
CA PRO A 318 -1.81 -22.18 -6.28
C PRO A 318 -1.46 -21.97 -4.80
N VAL A 319 -1.33 -23.08 -4.06
CA VAL A 319 -0.92 -23.07 -2.65
C VAL A 319 0.55 -22.67 -2.52
N ASP A 320 1.39 -23.13 -3.45
CA ASP A 320 2.80 -22.77 -3.52
C ASP A 320 2.97 -21.27 -3.85
N PRO A 321 3.74 -20.50 -3.05
CA PRO A 321 3.91 -19.07 -3.28
C PRO A 321 4.55 -18.72 -4.63
N ALA A 322 5.50 -19.53 -5.13
CA ALA A 322 6.19 -19.24 -6.39
C ALA A 322 5.24 -19.46 -7.58
N GLU A 323 4.51 -20.57 -7.60
CA GLU A 323 3.48 -20.81 -8.63
C GLU A 323 2.38 -19.75 -8.58
N ARG A 324 1.99 -19.28 -7.38
CA ARG A 324 1.02 -18.20 -7.23
C ARG A 324 1.51 -16.88 -7.83
N ILE A 325 2.77 -16.52 -7.58
CA ILE A 325 3.38 -15.33 -8.17
C ILE A 325 3.31 -15.41 -9.70
N GLU A 326 3.72 -16.55 -10.27
CA GLU A 326 3.69 -16.74 -11.73
C GLU A 326 2.27 -16.72 -12.30
N ALA A 327 1.27 -17.20 -11.55
CA ALA A 327 -0.13 -17.14 -11.97
C ALA A 327 -0.67 -15.70 -12.04
N VAL A 328 -0.26 -14.82 -11.13
CA VAL A 328 -0.79 -13.44 -11.01
C VAL A 328 0.04 -12.43 -11.82
N ARG A 329 1.35 -12.70 -12.02
CA ARG A 329 2.31 -11.81 -12.70
C ARG A 329 1.81 -11.25 -14.04
N PRO A 330 1.27 -12.05 -14.99
CA PRO A 330 0.85 -11.51 -16.29
C PRO A 330 -0.23 -10.43 -16.17
N VAL A 331 -1.13 -10.54 -15.18
CA VAL A 331 -2.17 -9.53 -14.95
C VAL A 331 -1.56 -8.27 -14.35
N ILE A 332 -0.66 -8.39 -13.39
CA ILE A 332 0.06 -7.25 -12.80
C ILE A 332 0.81 -6.48 -13.89
N GLU A 333 1.56 -7.18 -14.73
CA GLU A 333 2.33 -6.59 -15.83
C GLU A 333 1.41 -5.92 -16.86
N ALA A 334 0.28 -6.54 -17.21
CA ALA A 334 -0.69 -5.95 -18.12
C ALA A 334 -1.31 -4.67 -17.56
N VAL A 335 -1.69 -4.66 -16.29
CA VAL A 335 -2.25 -3.47 -15.62
C VAL A 335 -1.23 -2.34 -15.52
N ALA A 336 0.01 -2.67 -15.16
CA ALA A 336 1.11 -1.72 -15.11
C ALA A 336 1.41 -1.12 -16.50
N ALA A 337 1.45 -1.95 -17.55
CA ALA A 337 1.63 -1.49 -18.92
C ALA A 337 0.48 -0.59 -19.40
N GLU A 338 -0.77 -0.97 -19.12
CA GLU A 338 -1.96 -0.15 -19.40
C GLU A 338 -1.85 1.22 -18.72
N ARG A 339 -1.37 1.23 -17.47
CA ARG A 339 -1.21 2.45 -16.69
C ARG A 339 -0.10 3.35 -17.23
N ARG A 340 1.08 2.82 -17.52
CA ARG A 340 2.18 3.58 -18.15
C ARG A 340 1.80 4.16 -19.50
N ALA A 341 0.95 3.47 -20.27
CA ALA A 341 0.43 3.99 -21.54
C ALA A 341 -0.42 5.27 -21.39
N SER A 342 -0.94 5.55 -20.18
CA SER A 342 -1.67 6.79 -19.89
C SER A 342 -0.75 7.98 -19.57
N PHE A 343 0.56 7.77 -19.43
CA PHE A 343 1.51 8.83 -19.09
C PHE A 343 1.83 9.63 -20.35
N ALA A 344 2.07 10.93 -20.19
CA ALA A 344 2.47 11.81 -21.28
C ALA A 344 3.70 12.63 -20.90
N ALA A 345 4.55 12.93 -21.88
CA ALA A 345 5.70 13.80 -21.67
C ALA A 345 5.24 15.27 -21.52
N CYS A 346 5.73 15.96 -20.50
CA CYS A 346 5.49 17.39 -20.35
C CYS A 346 6.22 18.19 -21.44
N ARG A 347 5.54 19.14 -22.11
CA ARG A 347 6.10 19.97 -23.17
C ARG A 347 7.26 20.87 -22.73
N PHE A 348 7.36 21.16 -21.42
CA PHE A 348 8.40 22.03 -20.86
C PHE A 348 9.58 21.26 -20.28
N CYS A 349 9.35 20.24 -19.45
CA CYS A 349 10.42 19.50 -18.77
C CYS A 349 10.70 18.10 -19.36
N HIS A 350 9.90 17.66 -20.34
CA HIS A 350 10.00 16.38 -21.05
C HIS A 350 9.94 15.11 -20.16
N ARG A 351 9.58 15.25 -18.88
CA ARG A 351 9.35 14.11 -17.99
C ARG A 351 8.01 13.44 -18.31
N LEU A 352 7.99 12.10 -18.31
CA LEU A 352 6.75 11.33 -18.34
C LEU A 352 5.99 11.59 -17.04
N THR A 353 4.77 12.09 -17.19
CA THR A 353 3.94 12.54 -16.09
C THR A 353 2.63 11.75 -16.11
N PRO A 354 2.20 11.16 -14.98
CA PRO A 354 0.91 10.49 -14.92
C PRO A 354 -0.24 11.52 -15.00
N PRO A 355 -1.44 11.11 -15.45
CA PRO A 355 -2.62 11.96 -15.57
C PRO A 355 -2.92 12.91 -14.40
N GLU A 356 -2.76 12.46 -13.17
CA GLU A 356 -3.05 13.19 -11.94
C GLU A 356 -2.04 14.28 -11.59
N TRP A 357 -0.83 14.23 -12.17
CA TRP A 357 0.20 15.25 -12.00
C TRP A 357 0.24 16.21 -13.19
N ARG A 358 -0.75 16.12 -14.09
CA ARG A 358 -0.91 16.98 -15.25
C ARG A 358 -1.96 18.05 -15.00
N PHE A 359 -1.65 19.26 -15.44
CA PHE A 359 -2.59 20.38 -15.53
C PHE A 359 -3.31 20.39 -16.88
N GLU A 360 -2.55 20.26 -17.97
CA GLU A 360 -3.03 20.07 -19.35
C GLU A 360 -2.57 18.70 -19.88
N PRO A 361 -3.13 18.17 -20.99
CA PRO A 361 -2.71 16.88 -21.55
C PRO A 361 -1.19 16.72 -21.75
N ASP A 362 -0.46 17.81 -21.98
CA ASP A 362 0.98 17.86 -22.20
C ASP A 362 1.73 18.78 -21.23
N VAL A 363 1.16 19.17 -20.08
CA VAL A 363 1.83 20.04 -19.08
C VAL A 363 1.69 19.46 -17.68
N CYS A 364 2.82 19.22 -16.99
CA CYS A 364 2.79 18.85 -15.57
C CYS A 364 2.46 20.05 -14.67
N SER A 365 1.84 19.82 -13.51
CA SER A 365 1.42 20.89 -12.60
C SER A 365 2.56 21.82 -12.18
N SER A 366 3.76 21.26 -11.91
CA SER A 366 4.95 22.06 -11.58
C SER A 366 5.38 23.01 -12.71
N CYS A 367 5.29 22.59 -13.97
CA CYS A 367 5.59 23.46 -15.10
C CYS A 367 4.44 24.45 -15.40
N ALA A 368 3.19 24.10 -15.08
CA ALA A 368 2.06 25.02 -15.19
C ALA A 368 2.25 26.22 -14.25
N GLU A 369 2.65 26.00 -12.99
CA GLU A 369 2.98 27.07 -12.05
C GLU A 369 4.11 27.96 -12.59
N LYS A 370 5.21 27.35 -13.04
CA LYS A 370 6.42 28.07 -13.47
C LYS A 370 6.25 28.84 -14.79
N HIS A 371 5.54 28.27 -15.76
CA HIS A 371 5.50 28.78 -17.13
C HIS A 371 4.17 29.40 -17.53
N LEU A 372 3.06 29.01 -16.88
CA LEU A 372 1.71 29.48 -17.20
C LEU A 372 1.12 30.40 -16.12
N GLY A 373 1.82 30.57 -14.97
CA GLY A 373 1.36 31.43 -13.89
C GLY A 373 0.13 30.90 -13.14
N VAL A 374 -0.13 29.58 -13.22
CA VAL A 374 -1.20 28.92 -12.47
C VAL A 374 -0.81 28.93 -10.99
N VAL A 375 -1.74 29.34 -10.12
CA VAL A 375 -1.58 29.27 -8.66
C VAL A 375 -2.71 28.37 -8.14
N HIS A 376 -2.33 27.27 -7.47
CA HIS A 376 -3.25 26.26 -6.95
C HIS A 376 -3.74 26.55 -5.54
#